data_AF-A0A5J4ZJM5-F1
#
_entry.id   AF-A0A5J4ZJM5-F1
#
_cell.length_a   1.000
_cell.length_b   1.000
_cell.length_c   1.000
_cell.angle_alpha   90.00
_cell.angle_beta   90.00
_cell.angle_gamma   90.00
#
_symmetry.space_group_name_H-M   'P 1'
#
loop_
_entity.id
_entity.type
_entity.pdbx_description
1 polymer ?
#
loop_
_entity_poly.entity_id
_entity_poly.type
_entity_poly.pdbx_seq_one_letter_code
_entity_poly.pdbx_strand_id
1 'polypeptide(L)'
;MMALNSGKFMIAGSIAGSVEHMAMFPVDTLKTRMQAIGSSCPSSSVNLRQSLGSILKLEGPAGLYRGIAAMGLGAGPAHAVYFSVYESCKKVLSAGNPNNSAAHAASGVFATVASDAVITPMDMVKQRLQLKSSPYKGVGDCVRRVLVEEGMGAFYASYRTTVVMNAPFTAVHFATYEAAKRGLMEVYSG
;
A
#
# COMPACT_ATOMS: atom_id res chain seq x y z
N MET A 1 19.23 28.35 -9.21
CA MET A 1 19.77 27.08 -9.77
C MET A 1 19.39 25.82 -8.98
N MET A 2 18.60 25.92 -7.89
CA MET A 2 18.16 24.77 -7.08
C MET A 2 16.89 24.06 -7.64
N ALA A 3 15.98 24.82 -8.26
CA ALA A 3 14.72 24.29 -8.81
C ALA A 3 14.89 23.39 -10.06
N LEU A 4 15.95 23.61 -10.86
CA LEU A 4 16.25 22.83 -12.07
C LEU A 4 16.71 21.39 -11.76
N ASN A 5 17.20 21.15 -10.53
CA ASN A 5 17.59 19.81 -10.08
C ASN A 5 16.45 19.06 -9.38
N SER A 6 15.54 19.77 -8.70
CA SER A 6 14.37 19.16 -8.04
C SER A 6 13.51 18.34 -8.99
N GLY A 7 13.26 18.85 -10.22
CA GLY A 7 12.49 18.11 -11.22
C GLY A 7 13.16 16.80 -11.68
N LYS A 8 14.50 16.79 -11.81
CA LYS A 8 15.25 15.58 -12.18
C LYS A 8 15.18 14.52 -11.08
N PHE A 9 15.29 14.94 -9.81
CA PHE A 9 15.14 14.03 -8.68
C PHE A 9 13.70 13.49 -8.54
N MET A 10 12.68 14.29 -8.84
CA MET A 10 11.28 13.84 -8.84
C MET A 10 10.99 12.81 -9.93
N ILE A 11 11.46 13.06 -11.15
CA ILE A 11 11.29 12.12 -12.27
C ILE A 11 12.08 10.83 -11.99
N ALA A 12 13.33 10.94 -11.53
CA ALA A 12 14.14 9.78 -11.17
C ALA A 12 13.50 8.97 -10.03
N GLY A 13 12.97 9.63 -8.99
CA GLY A 13 12.25 8.99 -7.90
C GLY A 13 10.96 8.29 -8.35
N SER A 14 10.22 8.90 -9.28
CA SER A 14 9.00 8.30 -9.84
C SER A 14 9.29 7.07 -10.70
N ILE A 15 10.35 7.12 -11.52
CA ILE A 15 10.82 5.97 -12.32
C ILE A 15 11.32 4.86 -11.39
N ALA A 16 12.15 5.21 -10.40
CA ALA A 16 12.65 4.25 -9.42
C ALA A 16 11.50 3.55 -8.67
N GLY A 17 10.51 4.30 -8.17
CA GLY A 17 9.35 3.74 -7.47
C GLY A 17 8.46 2.87 -8.37
N SER A 18 8.36 3.19 -9.67
CA SER A 18 7.65 2.36 -10.65
C SER A 18 8.38 1.05 -10.92
N VAL A 19 9.72 1.09 -11.04
CA VAL A 19 10.56 -0.10 -11.23
C VAL A 19 10.55 -0.98 -9.98
N GLU A 20 10.60 -0.38 -8.79
CA GLU A 20 10.46 -1.08 -7.50
C GLU A 20 9.13 -1.85 -7.44
N HIS A 21 8.01 -1.19 -7.73
CA HIS A 21 6.70 -1.85 -7.76
C HIS A 21 6.63 -2.96 -8.81
N MET A 22 7.25 -2.79 -9.98
CA MET A 22 7.31 -3.83 -11.02
C MET A 22 8.14 -5.04 -10.57
N ALA A 23 9.27 -4.81 -9.90
CA ALA A 23 10.14 -5.88 -9.39
C ALA A 23 9.50 -6.63 -8.20
N MET A 24 8.74 -5.94 -7.35
CA MET A 24 8.05 -6.53 -6.20
C MET A 24 6.74 -7.24 -6.58
N PHE A 25 6.17 -6.90 -7.74
CA PHE A 25 4.87 -7.40 -8.18
C PHE A 25 4.72 -8.95 -8.17
N PRO A 26 5.72 -9.74 -8.62
CA PRO A 26 5.66 -11.20 -8.53
C PRO A 26 5.58 -11.71 -7.09
N VAL A 27 6.26 -11.04 -6.14
CA VAL A 27 6.26 -11.39 -4.72
C VAL A 27 4.89 -11.10 -4.10
N ASP A 28 4.30 -9.95 -4.44
CA ASP A 28 2.94 -9.59 -4.04
C ASP A 28 1.91 -10.61 -4.53
N THR A 29 2.01 -11.03 -5.80
CA THR A 29 1.11 -12.04 -6.38
C THR A 29 1.24 -13.38 -5.67
N LEU A 30 2.45 -13.79 -5.27
CA LEU A 30 2.65 -15.00 -4.48
C LEU A 30 2.05 -14.88 -3.07
N LYS A 31 2.31 -13.75 -2.40
CA LYS A 31 1.80 -13.49 -1.05
C LYS A 31 0.27 -13.48 -1.01
N THR A 32 -0.37 -12.77 -1.92
CA THR A 32 -1.83 -12.66 -2.01
C THR A 32 -2.49 -14.01 -2.26
N ARG A 33 -1.94 -14.85 -3.16
CA ARG A 33 -2.46 -16.21 -3.40
C ARG A 33 -2.29 -17.12 -2.18
N MET A 34 -1.15 -17.06 -1.50
CA MET A 34 -0.94 -17.84 -0.28
C MET A 34 -1.88 -17.42 0.85
N GLN A 35 -2.10 -16.11 1.01
CA GLN A 35 -3.05 -15.57 1.99
C GLN A 35 -4.50 -15.95 1.65
N ALA A 36 -4.87 -16.00 0.37
CA ALA A 36 -6.19 -16.45 -0.05
C ALA A 36 -6.42 -17.95 0.25
N ILE A 37 -5.42 -18.81 0.01
CA ILE A 37 -5.50 -20.27 0.22
C ILE A 37 -5.70 -20.65 1.70
N GLY A 38 -5.11 -19.88 2.63
CA GLY A 38 -5.27 -20.13 4.07
C GLY A 38 -6.72 -20.09 4.56
N SER A 39 -7.60 -19.44 3.80
CA SER A 39 -9.04 -19.33 4.08
C SER A 39 -9.85 -20.58 3.68
N SER A 40 -9.30 -21.46 2.84
CA SER A 40 -10.07 -22.54 2.17
C SER A 40 -9.66 -23.96 2.61
N CYS A 41 -8.43 -24.16 3.10
CA CYS A 41 -7.93 -25.48 3.52
C CYS A 41 -6.93 -25.36 4.69
N PRO A 42 -7.27 -25.78 5.93
CA PRO A 42 -6.39 -25.70 7.10
C PRO A 42 -5.17 -26.64 7.06
N SER A 43 -5.12 -27.62 6.15
CA SER A 43 -4.19 -28.76 6.24
C SER A 43 -3.13 -28.86 5.13
N SER A 44 -3.06 -27.91 4.19
CA SER A 44 -2.01 -27.92 3.15
C SER A 44 -1.00 -26.81 3.41
N SER A 45 0.17 -27.16 3.97
CA SER A 45 1.35 -26.31 3.95
C SER A 45 1.80 -26.15 2.50
N VAL A 46 1.23 -25.17 1.79
CA VAL A 46 1.60 -24.92 0.40
C VAL A 46 2.95 -24.20 0.39
N ASN A 47 3.98 -24.90 -0.05
CA ASN A 47 5.32 -24.34 -0.17
C ASN A 47 5.35 -23.24 -1.25
N LEU A 48 6.08 -22.14 -0.98
CA LEU A 48 6.25 -21.00 -1.91
C LEU A 48 6.67 -21.45 -3.33
N ARG A 49 7.55 -22.45 -3.40
CA ARG A 49 8.04 -23.04 -4.66
C ARG A 49 6.94 -23.76 -5.43
N GLN A 50 6.02 -24.42 -4.73
CA GLN A 50 4.90 -25.13 -5.34
C GLN A 50 3.85 -24.13 -5.88
N SER A 51 3.58 -23.06 -5.13
CA SER A 51 2.74 -21.95 -5.59
C SER A 51 3.31 -21.30 -6.86
N LEU A 52 4.59 -20.94 -6.86
CA LEU A 52 5.26 -20.35 -8.02
C LEU A 52 5.26 -21.30 -9.23
N GLY A 53 5.60 -22.57 -9.03
CA GLY A 53 5.59 -23.58 -10.08
C GLY A 53 4.19 -23.78 -10.68
N SER A 54 3.14 -23.71 -9.86
CA SER A 54 1.76 -23.81 -10.34
C SER A 54 1.33 -22.61 -11.17
N ILE A 55 1.76 -21.39 -10.81
CA ILE A 55 1.45 -20.16 -11.56
C ILE A 55 2.11 -20.22 -12.94
N LEU A 56 3.41 -20.52 -12.97
CA LEU A 56 4.16 -20.56 -14.23
C LEU A 56 3.63 -21.64 -15.19
N LYS A 57 3.21 -22.80 -14.66
CA LYS A 57 2.66 -23.89 -15.49
C LYS A 57 1.24 -23.65 -15.98
N LEU A 58 0.38 -23.02 -15.17
CA LEU A 58 -1.06 -22.88 -15.49
C LEU A 58 -1.40 -21.54 -16.17
N GLU A 59 -0.73 -20.46 -15.80
CA GLU A 59 -1.05 -19.10 -16.23
C GLU A 59 0.11 -18.41 -16.98
N GLY A 60 1.30 -19.04 -16.97
CA GLY A 60 2.51 -18.47 -17.53
C GLY A 60 3.07 -17.30 -16.70
N PRO A 61 4.19 -16.71 -17.14
CA PRO A 61 4.84 -15.60 -16.45
C PRO A 61 3.99 -14.32 -16.43
N ALA A 62 3.10 -14.13 -17.40
CA ALA A 62 2.17 -12.99 -17.42
C ALA A 62 1.15 -13.05 -16.28
N GLY A 63 0.85 -14.24 -15.74
CA GLY A 63 -0.02 -14.42 -14.57
C GLY A 63 0.52 -13.70 -13.32
N LEU A 64 1.83 -13.55 -13.20
CA LEU A 64 2.47 -12.84 -12.08
C LEU A 64 2.19 -11.34 -12.10
N TYR A 65 1.87 -10.75 -13.26
CA TYR A 65 1.66 -9.31 -13.45
C TYR A 65 0.19 -8.90 -13.60
N ARG A 66 -0.77 -9.83 -13.39
CA ARG A 66 -2.20 -9.51 -13.42
C ARG A 66 -2.54 -8.51 -12.31
N GLY A 67 -3.11 -7.37 -12.69
CA GLY A 67 -3.48 -6.29 -11.77
C GLY A 67 -2.50 -5.11 -11.71
N ILE A 68 -1.35 -5.15 -12.42
CA ILE A 68 -0.38 -4.03 -12.41
C ILE A 68 -1.00 -2.72 -12.92
N ALA A 69 -1.92 -2.82 -13.88
CA ALA A 69 -2.66 -1.68 -14.39
C ALA A 69 -3.54 -1.00 -13.31
N ALA A 70 -4.15 -1.77 -12.40
CA ALA A 70 -4.94 -1.19 -11.30
C ALA A 70 -4.05 -0.38 -10.34
N MET A 71 -2.83 -0.85 -10.05
CA MET A 71 -1.87 -0.08 -9.25
C MET A 71 -1.42 1.19 -9.94
N GLY A 72 -1.11 1.11 -11.24
CA GLY A 72 -0.74 2.30 -12.01
C GLY A 72 -1.82 3.38 -11.99
N LEU A 73 -3.10 2.98 -12.07
CA LEU A 73 -4.23 3.92 -12.05
C LEU A 73 -4.50 4.52 -10.66
N GLY A 74 -4.29 3.76 -9.58
CA GLY A 74 -4.55 4.20 -8.21
C GLY A 74 -3.42 4.97 -7.54
N ALA A 75 -2.17 4.67 -7.90
CA ALA A 75 -1.00 5.18 -7.19
C ALA A 75 -0.88 6.71 -7.30
N GLY A 76 -1.06 7.29 -8.49
CA GLY A 76 -0.91 8.73 -8.70
C GLY A 76 -1.84 9.57 -7.81
N PRO A 77 -3.17 9.38 -7.89
CA PRO A 77 -4.13 10.10 -7.06
C PRO A 77 -3.90 9.90 -5.55
N ALA A 78 -3.60 8.66 -5.13
CA ALA A 78 -3.36 8.36 -3.72
C ALA A 78 -2.13 9.10 -3.17
N HIS A 79 -1.03 9.14 -3.91
CA HIS A 79 0.17 9.89 -3.51
C HIS A 79 -0.07 11.40 -3.49
N ALA A 80 -0.83 11.94 -4.45
CA ALA A 80 -1.18 13.36 -4.44
C ALA A 80 -1.96 13.73 -3.17
N VAL A 81 -2.93 12.91 -2.78
CA VAL A 81 -3.70 13.09 -1.54
C VAL A 81 -2.80 12.93 -0.31
N TYR A 82 -1.93 11.92 -0.30
CA TYR A 82 -0.98 11.71 0.79
C TYR A 82 -0.12 12.96 1.03
N PHE A 83 0.56 13.48 0.00
CA PHE A 83 1.43 14.64 0.15
C PHE A 83 0.65 15.91 0.51
N SER A 84 -0.54 16.11 -0.08
CA SER A 84 -1.39 17.26 0.22
C SER A 84 -1.85 17.28 1.68
N VAL A 85 -2.34 16.15 2.17
CA VAL A 85 -2.80 16.01 3.57
C VAL A 85 -1.62 16.06 4.52
N TYR A 86 -0.51 15.41 4.19
CA TYR A 86 0.71 15.46 4.99
C TYR A 86 1.20 16.89 5.17
N GLU A 87 1.30 17.67 4.09
CA GLU A 87 1.79 19.05 4.17
C GLU A 87 0.83 19.96 4.94
N SER A 88 -0.48 19.77 4.76
CA SER A 88 -1.52 20.52 5.45
C SER A 88 -1.52 20.21 6.95
N CYS A 89 -1.55 18.93 7.32
CA CYS A 89 -1.50 18.49 8.72
C CYS A 89 -0.17 18.90 9.37
N LYS A 90 0.96 18.79 8.68
CA LYS A 90 2.25 19.25 9.19
C LYS A 90 2.22 20.75 9.50
N LYS A 91 1.68 21.60 8.61
CA LYS A 91 1.58 23.05 8.87
C LYS A 91 0.75 23.37 10.12
N VAL A 92 -0.35 22.65 10.33
CA VAL A 92 -1.24 22.84 11.48
C VAL A 92 -0.62 22.29 12.77
N LEU A 93 -0.08 21.07 12.74
CA LEU A 93 0.40 20.37 13.94
C LEU A 93 1.82 20.80 14.37
N SER A 94 2.66 21.27 13.44
CA SER A 94 4.00 21.72 13.79
C SER A 94 4.01 23.06 14.55
N ALA A 95 2.92 23.85 14.51
CA ALA A 95 2.72 25.07 15.32
C ALA A 95 3.96 25.99 15.46
N GLY A 96 4.75 26.14 14.38
CA GLY A 96 5.98 26.95 14.36
C GLY A 96 7.27 26.26 14.82
N ASN A 97 7.22 25.01 15.31
CA ASN A 97 8.38 24.21 15.69
C ASN A 97 8.72 23.15 14.63
N PRO A 98 9.72 23.39 13.76
CA PRO A 98 10.07 22.48 12.67
C PRO A 98 10.71 21.16 13.12
N ASN A 99 11.07 21.02 14.41
CA ASN A 99 11.74 19.84 14.96
C ASN A 99 10.81 18.95 15.81
N ASN A 100 9.50 19.18 15.74
CA ASN A 100 8.52 18.35 16.47
C ASN A 100 8.23 17.06 15.69
N SER A 101 9.05 16.03 15.86
CA SER A 101 8.85 14.77 15.12
C SER A 101 7.57 14.02 15.50
N ALA A 102 6.92 14.34 16.63
CA ALA A 102 5.57 13.83 16.92
C ALA A 102 4.50 14.46 16.01
N ALA A 103 4.63 15.75 15.67
CA ALA A 103 3.76 16.41 14.70
C ALA A 103 3.95 15.83 13.30
N HIS A 104 5.19 15.53 12.91
CA HIS A 104 5.49 14.84 11.66
C HIS A 104 4.86 13.44 11.62
N ALA A 105 5.02 12.65 12.69
CA ALA A 105 4.43 11.32 12.78
C ALA A 105 2.90 11.37 12.71
N ALA A 106 2.25 12.25 13.48
CA ALA A 106 0.81 12.42 13.44
C ALA A 106 0.30 12.86 12.06
N SER A 107 0.98 13.81 11.42
CA SER A 107 0.63 14.24 10.06
C SER A 107 0.78 13.11 9.03
N GLY A 108 1.77 12.23 9.20
CA GLY A 108 1.91 11.00 8.41
C GLY A 108 0.71 10.08 8.56
N VAL A 109 0.24 9.85 9.78
CA VAL A 109 -0.93 8.99 10.04
C VAL A 109 -2.19 9.52 9.36
N PHE A 110 -2.48 10.82 9.50
CA PHE A 110 -3.63 11.43 8.83
C PHE A 110 -3.53 11.38 7.30
N ALA A 111 -2.31 11.59 6.77
CA ALA A 111 -2.04 11.46 5.34
C ALA A 111 -2.28 10.05 4.83
N THR A 112 -1.80 9.03 5.56
CA THR A 112 -2.01 7.62 5.23
C THR A 112 -3.50 7.28 5.22
N VAL A 113 -4.26 7.66 6.25
CA VAL A 113 -5.71 7.36 6.30
C VAL A 113 -6.47 8.01 5.14
N ALA A 114 -6.08 9.22 4.74
CA ALA A 114 -6.70 9.92 3.61
C ALA A 114 -6.30 9.30 2.26
N SER A 115 -5.03 8.92 2.08
CA SER A 115 -4.57 8.24 0.86
C SER A 115 -5.15 6.83 0.75
N ASP A 116 -5.30 6.13 1.87
CA ASP A 116 -5.89 4.80 1.94
C ASP A 116 -7.31 4.82 1.39
N ALA A 117 -8.09 5.86 1.69
CA ALA A 117 -9.46 6.02 1.18
C ALA A 117 -9.51 6.10 -0.37
N VAL A 118 -8.44 6.59 -0.99
CA VAL A 118 -8.36 6.75 -2.45
C VAL A 118 -7.77 5.52 -3.13
N ILE A 119 -6.82 4.84 -2.49
CA ILE A 119 -6.17 3.65 -3.07
C ILE A 119 -6.95 2.35 -2.83
N THR A 120 -7.72 2.26 -1.72
CA THR A 120 -8.48 1.05 -1.34
C THR A 120 -9.32 0.46 -2.49
N PRO A 121 -10.11 1.22 -3.28
CA PRO A 121 -10.87 0.64 -4.38
C PRO A 121 -9.97 0.00 -5.45
N MET A 122 -8.78 0.56 -5.71
CA MET A 122 -7.83 0.03 -6.69
C MET A 122 -7.09 -1.20 -6.15
N ASP A 123 -6.74 -1.19 -4.87
CA ASP A 123 -6.15 -2.35 -4.20
C ASP A 123 -7.10 -3.55 -4.19
N MET A 124 -8.39 -3.31 -3.93
CA MET A 124 -9.42 -4.35 -4.00
C MET A 124 -9.45 -5.01 -5.40
N VAL A 125 -9.43 -4.19 -6.46
CA VAL A 125 -9.42 -4.68 -7.84
C VAL A 125 -8.13 -5.43 -8.17
N LYS A 126 -6.95 -4.94 -7.73
CA LYS A 126 -5.68 -5.66 -7.85
C LYS A 126 -5.77 -7.03 -7.18
N GLN A 127 -6.18 -7.07 -5.92
CA GLN A 127 -6.22 -8.30 -5.13
C GLN A 127 -7.11 -9.35 -5.79
N ARG A 128 -8.28 -8.97 -6.31
CA ARG A 128 -9.18 -9.88 -7.04
C ARG A 128 -8.62 -10.39 -8.37
N LEU A 129 -7.85 -9.57 -9.07
CA LEU A 129 -7.17 -9.97 -10.30
C LEU A 129 -5.96 -10.89 -10.04
N GLN A 130 -5.34 -10.79 -8.85
CA GLN A 130 -4.21 -11.62 -8.44
C GLN A 130 -4.61 -12.99 -7.87
N LEU A 131 -5.88 -13.18 -7.47
CA LEU A 131 -6.40 -14.46 -6.99
C LEU A 131 -6.20 -15.60 -8.01
N LYS A 132 -5.95 -16.80 -7.49
CA LYS A 132 -5.85 -18.02 -8.31
C LYS A 132 -7.19 -18.30 -8.98
N SER A 133 -7.17 -18.57 -10.29
CA SER A 133 -8.39 -18.78 -11.11
C SER A 133 -9.35 -17.58 -11.11
N SER A 134 -8.82 -16.36 -11.13
CA SER A 134 -9.64 -15.13 -11.19
C SER A 134 -10.59 -15.14 -12.42
N PRO A 135 -11.91 -14.97 -12.25
CA PRO A 135 -12.89 -14.99 -13.33
C PRO A 135 -12.86 -13.71 -14.20
N TYR A 136 -12.06 -12.71 -13.78
CA TYR A 136 -12.02 -11.39 -14.38
C TYR A 136 -10.95 -11.31 -15.48
N LYS A 137 -11.35 -10.82 -16.66
CA LYS A 137 -10.43 -10.68 -17.81
C LYS A 137 -9.48 -9.47 -17.69
N GLY A 138 -9.81 -8.50 -16.85
CA GLY A 138 -9.02 -7.30 -16.62
C GLY A 138 -9.66 -6.34 -15.63
N VAL A 139 -9.06 -5.15 -15.46
CA VAL A 139 -9.49 -4.12 -14.50
C VAL A 139 -10.94 -3.69 -14.74
N GLY A 140 -11.30 -3.34 -15.98
CA GLY A 140 -12.65 -2.88 -16.31
C GLY A 140 -13.73 -3.95 -16.14
N ASP A 141 -13.45 -5.20 -16.49
CA ASP A 141 -14.36 -6.33 -16.27
C ASP A 141 -14.56 -6.62 -14.78
N CYS A 142 -13.49 -6.54 -13.99
CA CYS A 142 -13.55 -6.65 -12.54
C CYS A 142 -14.42 -5.55 -11.93
N VAL A 143 -14.14 -4.28 -12.25
CA VAL A 143 -14.91 -3.13 -11.74
C VAL A 143 -16.39 -3.27 -12.10
N ARG A 144 -16.71 -3.57 -13.36
CA ARG A 144 -18.10 -3.72 -13.82
C ARG A 144 -18.84 -4.84 -13.08
N ARG A 145 -18.23 -6.01 -12.95
CA ARG A 145 -18.89 -7.15 -12.29
C ARG A 145 -19.05 -6.92 -10.80
N VAL A 146 -18.04 -6.41 -10.11
CA VAL A 146 -18.14 -6.08 -8.68
C VAL A 146 -19.25 -5.04 -8.44
N LEU A 147 -19.35 -4.02 -9.29
CA LEU A 147 -20.42 -3.02 -9.17
C LEU A 147 -21.82 -3.63 -9.35
N VAL A 148 -22.00 -4.58 -10.27
CA VAL A 148 -23.29 -5.21 -10.56
C VAL A 148 -23.66 -6.28 -9.54
N GLU A 149 -22.69 -7.10 -9.10
CA GLU A 149 -22.91 -8.28 -8.26
C GLU A 149 -22.87 -7.97 -6.75
N GLU A 150 -22.00 -7.05 -6.32
CA GLU A 150 -21.76 -6.76 -4.89
C GLU A 150 -22.03 -5.30 -4.50
N GLY A 151 -22.13 -4.40 -5.49
CA GLY A 151 -22.39 -2.98 -5.29
C GLY A 151 -21.16 -2.16 -4.85
N MET A 152 -21.39 -0.89 -4.54
CA MET A 152 -20.30 0.06 -4.21
C MET A 152 -19.63 -0.23 -2.86
N GLY A 153 -20.33 -0.86 -1.92
CA GLY A 153 -19.78 -1.20 -0.60
C GLY A 153 -18.60 -2.18 -0.66
N ALA A 154 -18.54 -3.03 -1.70
CA ALA A 154 -17.47 -4.00 -1.89
C ALA A 154 -16.09 -3.36 -2.10
N PHE A 155 -16.04 -2.19 -2.74
CA PHE A 155 -14.79 -1.47 -3.00
C PHE A 155 -14.16 -0.91 -1.73
N TYR A 156 -14.97 -0.60 -0.71
CA TYR A 156 -14.52 -0.04 0.57
C TYR A 156 -14.61 -1.04 1.73
N ALA A 157 -14.94 -2.30 1.45
CA ALA A 157 -15.01 -3.34 2.47
C ALA A 157 -13.68 -3.47 3.24
N SER A 158 -12.55 -3.35 2.54
CA SER A 158 -11.20 -3.37 3.12
C SER A 158 -10.85 -2.10 3.89
N TYR A 159 -11.48 -0.95 3.59
CA TYR A 159 -11.12 0.35 4.19
C TYR A 159 -11.31 0.35 5.71
N ARG A 160 -12.41 -0.24 6.19
CA ARG A 160 -12.68 -0.36 7.63
C ARG A 160 -11.59 -1.17 8.33
N THR A 161 -11.18 -2.26 7.70
CA THR A 161 -10.10 -3.12 8.21
C THR A 161 -8.77 -2.37 8.23
N THR A 162 -8.44 -1.61 7.18
CA THR A 162 -7.23 -0.78 7.11
C THR A 162 -7.19 0.26 8.23
N VAL A 163 -8.28 1.00 8.44
CA VAL A 163 -8.36 2.00 9.52
C VAL A 163 -8.21 1.36 10.90
N VAL A 164 -8.83 0.19 11.12
CA VAL A 164 -8.68 -0.57 12.37
C VAL A 164 -7.27 -1.11 12.55
N MET A 165 -6.58 -1.51 11.48
CA MET A 165 -5.16 -1.92 11.52
C MET A 165 -4.21 -0.75 11.76
N ASN A 166 -4.56 0.45 11.29
CA ASN A 166 -3.73 1.63 11.47
C ASN A 166 -3.64 2.03 12.96
N ALA A 167 -4.70 1.84 13.76
CA ALA A 167 -4.69 2.17 15.19
C ALA A 167 -3.56 1.47 16.00
N PRO A 168 -3.40 0.13 16.00
CA PRO A 168 -2.30 -0.53 16.68
C PRO A 168 -0.95 -0.24 16.04
N PHE A 169 -0.88 -0.10 14.71
CA PHE A 169 0.36 0.27 14.01
C PHE A 169 0.86 1.64 14.50
N THR A 170 -0.03 2.63 14.54
CA THR A 170 0.26 3.98 15.04
C THR A 170 0.65 3.95 16.51
N ALA A 171 -0.02 3.15 17.35
CA ALA A 171 0.32 3.03 18.77
C ALA A 171 1.74 2.48 18.97
N VAL A 172 2.10 1.40 18.27
CA VAL A 172 3.46 0.82 18.31
C VAL A 172 4.48 1.82 17.78
N HIS A 173 4.18 2.47 16.66
CA HIS A 173 5.06 3.48 16.07
C HIS A 173 5.39 4.60 17.05
N PHE A 174 4.38 5.18 17.70
CA PHE A 174 4.58 6.22 18.72
C PHE A 174 5.35 5.71 19.94
N ALA A 175 5.01 4.52 20.44
CA ALA A 175 5.72 3.93 21.57
C ALA A 175 7.21 3.71 21.28
N THR A 176 7.53 3.15 20.12
CA THR A 176 8.92 2.95 19.68
C THR A 176 9.64 4.28 19.48
N TYR A 177 8.98 5.25 18.85
CA TYR A 177 9.57 6.57 18.63
C TYR A 177 9.90 7.28 19.95
N GLU A 178 9.00 7.27 20.93
CA GLU A 178 9.26 7.87 22.24
C GLU A 178 10.37 7.16 23.01
N ALA A 179 10.41 5.82 22.95
CA ALA A 179 11.45 5.03 23.59
C ALA A 179 12.83 5.35 22.99
N ALA A 180 12.93 5.38 21.66
CA ALA A 180 14.15 5.72 20.95
C ALA A 180 14.60 7.17 21.25
N LYS A 181 13.67 8.12 21.27
CA LYS A 181 13.97 9.52 21.59
C LYS A 181 14.51 9.68 23.00
N ARG A 182 13.89 9.00 23.98
CA ARG A 182 14.35 9.02 25.39
C ARG A 182 15.78 8.49 25.53
N GLY A 183 16.07 7.33 24.94
CA GLY A 183 17.41 6.76 24.98
C GLY A 183 18.46 7.64 24.30
N LEU A 184 18.12 8.28 23.17
CA LEU A 184 19.04 9.20 22.49
C LEU A 184 19.35 10.44 23.33
N MET A 185 18.35 11.00 24.02
CA MET A 185 18.55 12.17 24.89
C MET A 185 19.37 11.82 26.12
N GLU A 186 19.16 10.65 26.74
CA GLU A 186 19.96 10.17 27.88
C GLU A 186 21.45 10.06 27.53
N VAL A 187 21.78 9.51 26.35
CA VAL A 187 23.17 9.40 25.86
C VAL A 187 23.80 10.76 25.56
N TYR A 188 23.01 11.75 25.14
CA TYR A 188 23.50 13.10 24.84
C TYR A 188 23.68 13.97 26.10
N SER A 189 22.94 13.67 27.18
CA SER A 189 22.99 14.42 28.45
C SER A 189 24.02 13.91 29.47
N GLY A 190 24.75 12.84 29.14
CA GLY A 190 25.80 12.26 30.00
C GLY A 190 27.21 12.46 29.47
#